data_AF-A0AAV2SET5-F1
#
_entry.id   AF-A0AAV2SET5-F1
#
_cell.length_a   1.000
_cell.length_b   1.000
_cell.length_c   1.000
_cell.angle_alpha   90.00
_cell.angle_beta   90.00
_cell.angle_gamma   90.00
#
_symmetry.space_group_name_H-M   'P 1'
#
loop_
_entity.id
_entity.type
_entity.pdbx_description
1 polymer ?
#
loop_
_entity_poly.entity_id
_entity_poly.type
_entity_poly.pdbx_seq_one_letter_code
_entity_poly.pdbx_strand_id
1 'polypeptide(L)'
;FTDENNPPLTEGIMTFMDVAWPNQEPRRLYITMLGNTARARQHLLLTTGHCGHSYKGLHFRGLVDQGQAGEYLMISEYDGNNDAPLLKDVTVNDIVEHDRKVGLVAGVAYHGDEKCNNGSFGIFLRDEPGKAEASGFGQVISGLEILKEVAKSNARANIKIVGCGIVLVR
;
A
#
# COMPACT_ATOMS: atom_id res chain seq x y z
N PHE A 1 4.28 -22.14 -6.48
CA PHE A 1 4.55 -20.93 -5.69
C PHE A 1 3.64 -21.03 -4.46
N THR A 2 4.00 -21.79 -3.43
CA THR A 2 4.84 -21.31 -2.32
C THR A 2 5.33 -22.52 -1.53
N ASP A 3 6.65 -22.69 -1.43
CA ASP A 3 7.19 -23.36 -0.25
C ASP A 3 7.15 -22.31 0.87
N GLU A 4 6.33 -22.52 1.90
CA GLU A 4 6.26 -21.61 3.05
C GLU A 4 7.62 -21.46 3.74
N ASN A 5 8.52 -22.44 3.57
CA ASN A 5 9.87 -22.41 4.13
C ASN A 5 10.86 -21.60 3.26
N ASN A 6 10.49 -21.24 2.03
CA ASN A 6 11.35 -20.48 1.14
C ASN A 6 10.53 -19.55 0.21
N PRO A 7 9.98 -18.45 0.76
CA PRO A 7 9.18 -17.53 -0.03
C PRO A 7 10.05 -16.80 -1.08
N PRO A 8 9.48 -16.48 -2.26
CA PRO A 8 10.21 -15.73 -3.28
C PRO A 8 10.62 -14.34 -2.75
N LEU A 9 11.81 -13.89 -3.12
CA LEU A 9 12.31 -12.55 -2.80
C LEU A 9 11.39 -11.49 -3.40
N THR A 10 10.98 -10.51 -2.59
CA THR A 10 10.17 -9.38 -3.07
C THR A 10 10.97 -8.12 -3.31
N GLU A 11 12.17 -7.99 -2.76
CA GLU A 11 12.96 -6.77 -2.86
C GLU A 11 13.25 -6.41 -4.32
N GLY A 12 13.02 -5.13 -4.67
CA GLY A 12 13.20 -4.63 -6.03
C GLY A 12 12.10 -5.05 -7.02
N ILE A 13 11.14 -5.89 -6.62
CA ILE A 13 9.94 -6.11 -7.43
C ILE A 13 9.16 -4.81 -7.50
N MET A 14 8.78 -4.44 -8.72
CA MET A 14 7.99 -3.25 -8.99
C MET A 14 6.54 -3.61 -9.25
N THR A 15 5.62 -2.87 -8.64
CA THR A 15 4.19 -2.91 -8.92
C THR A 15 3.71 -1.62 -9.54
N PHE A 16 2.55 -1.67 -10.18
CA PHE A 16 1.83 -0.48 -10.63
C PHE A 16 0.39 -0.46 -10.10
N MET A 17 -0.16 0.74 -9.97
CA MET A 17 -1.57 0.98 -9.69
C MET A 17 -2.09 2.10 -10.58
N ASP A 18 -3.18 1.82 -11.30
CA ASP A 18 -3.95 2.78 -12.08
C ASP A 18 -5.05 3.35 -11.20
N VAL A 19 -4.99 4.64 -10.94
CA VAL A 19 -5.91 5.39 -10.09
C VAL A 19 -6.81 6.25 -10.96
N ALA A 20 -8.12 6.17 -10.72
CA ALA A 20 -9.11 6.98 -11.42
C ALA A 20 -10.00 7.72 -10.42
N TRP A 21 -10.45 8.90 -10.82
CA TRP A 21 -11.40 9.74 -10.08
C TRP A 21 -12.27 10.54 -11.05
N PRO A 22 -13.39 11.14 -10.61
CA PRO A 22 -14.38 11.73 -11.51
C PRO A 22 -13.77 12.72 -12.50
N ASN A 23 -14.15 12.58 -13.76
CA ASN A 23 -13.74 13.43 -14.89
C ASN A 23 -12.24 13.44 -15.17
N GLN A 24 -11.48 12.44 -14.72
CA GLN A 24 -10.08 12.27 -15.04
C GLN A 24 -9.82 10.88 -15.62
N GLU A 25 -8.95 10.83 -16.61
CA GLU A 25 -8.44 9.57 -17.14
C GLU A 25 -7.63 8.84 -16.06
N PRO A 26 -7.63 7.49 -16.05
CA PRO A 26 -6.78 6.72 -15.15
C PRO A 26 -5.31 7.10 -15.29
N ARG A 27 -4.64 7.34 -14.16
CA ARG A 27 -3.20 7.64 -14.09
C ARG A 27 -2.47 6.60 -13.26
N ARG A 28 -1.23 6.31 -13.64
CA ARG A 28 -0.45 5.20 -13.08
C ARG A 28 0.60 5.70 -12.10
N LEU A 29 0.67 5.07 -10.93
CA LEU A 29 1.84 5.12 -10.05
C LEU A 29 2.59 3.80 -10.04
N TYR A 30 3.87 3.87 -9.69
CA TYR A 30 4.77 2.73 -9.58
C TYR A 30 5.38 2.67 -8.19
N ILE A 31 5.41 1.46 -7.62
CA ILE A 31 5.94 1.21 -6.28
C ILE A 31 7.03 0.14 -6.41
N THR A 32 8.20 0.38 -5.85
CA THR A 32 9.20 -0.68 -5.64
C THR A 32 9.04 -1.25 -4.24
N MET A 33 9.14 -2.57 -4.08
CA MET A 33 9.13 -3.20 -2.77
C MET A 33 10.48 -3.01 -2.08
N LEU A 34 10.45 -2.75 -0.77
CA LEU A 34 11.61 -2.63 0.11
C LEU A 34 11.72 -3.93 0.93
N GLY A 35 12.76 -4.71 0.68
CA GLY A 35 13.02 -5.96 1.40
C GLY A 35 12.08 -7.12 1.06
N ASN A 36 12.18 -8.19 1.86
CA ASN A 36 11.42 -9.44 1.72
C ASN A 36 10.51 -9.72 2.93
N THR A 37 9.65 -8.76 3.27
CA THR A 37 8.75 -8.87 4.43
C THR A 37 7.47 -9.63 4.07
N ALA A 38 6.80 -10.22 5.07
CA ALA A 38 5.45 -10.77 4.88
C ALA A 38 4.48 -9.72 4.30
N ARG A 39 4.68 -8.45 4.64
CA ARG A 39 3.83 -7.37 4.15
C ARG A 39 4.04 -7.08 2.65
N ALA A 40 5.29 -7.03 2.20
CA ALA A 40 5.61 -6.91 0.78
C ALA A 40 5.00 -8.05 -0.02
N ARG A 41 5.11 -9.30 0.47
CA ARG A 41 4.47 -10.47 -0.15
C ARG A 41 2.95 -10.36 -0.23
N GLN A 42 2.29 -9.98 0.87
CA GLN A 42 0.84 -9.76 0.87
C GLN A 42 0.43 -8.68 -0.13
N HIS A 43 1.19 -7.58 -0.22
CA HIS A 43 0.95 -6.54 -1.20
C HIS A 43 1.03 -7.07 -2.64
N LEU A 44 2.03 -7.90 -2.96
CA LEU A 44 2.15 -8.51 -4.29
C LEU A 44 0.99 -9.46 -4.62
N LEU A 45 0.55 -10.27 -3.66
CA LEU A 45 -0.59 -11.18 -3.84
C LEU A 45 -1.88 -10.41 -4.14
N LEU A 46 -2.16 -9.35 -3.38
CA LEU A 46 -3.32 -8.48 -3.60
C LEU A 46 -3.18 -7.63 -4.87
N THR A 47 -1.97 -7.23 -5.23
CA THR A 47 -1.75 -6.49 -6.48
C THR A 47 -2.00 -7.36 -7.71
N THR A 48 -1.66 -8.64 -7.65
CA THR A 48 -1.84 -9.57 -8.78
C THR A 48 -3.22 -10.21 -8.84
N GLY A 49 -3.97 -10.22 -7.75
CA GLY A 49 -5.22 -10.97 -7.68
C GLY A 49 -5.01 -12.49 -7.60
N HIS A 50 -3.79 -12.95 -7.30
CA HIS A 50 -3.43 -14.37 -7.40
C HIS A 50 -4.30 -15.29 -6.52
N CYS A 51 -4.74 -14.78 -5.36
CA CYS A 51 -5.57 -15.49 -4.40
C CYS A 51 -7.07 -15.13 -4.53
N GLY A 52 -7.51 -14.63 -5.68
CA GLY A 52 -8.89 -14.23 -5.94
C GLY A 52 -9.26 -12.81 -5.47
N HIS A 53 -8.58 -12.30 -4.44
CA HIS A 53 -8.74 -10.91 -3.96
C HIS A 53 -7.70 -9.99 -4.57
N SER A 54 -8.11 -8.78 -4.96
CA SER A 54 -7.22 -7.80 -5.58
C SER A 54 -7.45 -6.37 -5.08
N TYR A 55 -6.41 -5.54 -5.14
CA TYR A 55 -6.55 -4.09 -4.96
C TYR A 55 -7.40 -3.41 -6.04
N LYS A 56 -7.62 -4.04 -7.19
CA LYS A 56 -8.51 -3.52 -8.21
C LYS A 56 -9.94 -3.39 -7.67
N GLY A 57 -10.48 -2.19 -7.76
CA GLY A 57 -11.81 -1.82 -7.27
C GLY A 57 -11.81 -1.15 -5.90
N LEU A 58 -10.70 -1.19 -5.16
CA LEU A 58 -10.63 -0.56 -3.84
C LEU A 58 -10.62 0.96 -3.94
N HIS A 59 -11.16 1.57 -2.89
CA HIS A 59 -11.27 3.01 -2.74
C HIS A 59 -10.19 3.57 -1.81
N PHE A 60 -9.88 4.84 -2.02
CA PHE A 60 -9.08 5.59 -1.04
C PHE A 60 -9.98 6.02 0.10
N ARG A 61 -9.66 5.60 1.33
CA ARG A 61 -10.47 5.87 2.52
C ARG A 61 -10.40 7.33 2.94
N GLY A 62 -9.21 7.93 2.84
CA GLY A 62 -9.00 9.32 3.20
C GLY A 62 -7.55 9.65 3.54
N LEU A 63 -7.35 10.89 3.96
CA LEU A 63 -6.09 11.37 4.52
C LEU A 63 -6.08 11.16 6.03
N VAL A 64 -4.94 10.75 6.54
CA VAL A 64 -4.61 10.78 7.96
C VAL A 64 -3.59 11.89 8.17
N ASP A 65 -3.71 12.60 9.30
CA ASP A 65 -2.84 13.72 9.68
C ASP A 65 -2.78 14.83 8.61
N GLN A 66 -3.94 15.19 8.05
CA GLN A 66 -4.03 16.15 6.95
C GLN A 66 -3.35 17.49 7.28
N GLY A 67 -2.42 17.90 6.42
CA GLY A 67 -1.62 19.12 6.53
C GLY A 67 -0.41 19.02 7.47
N GLN A 68 -0.24 17.92 8.21
CA GLN A 68 0.82 17.75 9.20
C GLN A 68 2.02 16.97 8.63
N ALA A 69 3.13 16.97 9.38
CA ALA A 69 4.21 16.03 9.12
C ALA A 69 3.70 14.59 9.26
N GLY A 70 4.12 13.70 8.37
CA GLY A 70 3.61 12.32 8.34
C GLY A 70 2.24 12.12 7.70
N GLU A 71 1.64 13.17 7.10
CA GLU A 71 0.38 13.03 6.33
C GLU A 71 0.49 11.86 5.34
N TYR A 72 -0.48 10.95 5.38
CA TYR A 72 -0.55 9.83 4.45
C TYR A 72 -1.96 9.60 3.93
N LEU A 73 -2.02 9.02 2.73
CA LEU A 73 -3.26 8.64 2.08
C LEU A 73 -3.51 7.16 2.31
N MET A 74 -4.65 6.83 2.92
CA MET A 74 -5.01 5.46 3.30
C MET A 74 -5.82 4.77 2.20
N ILE A 75 -5.40 3.56 1.86
CA ILE A 75 -6.10 2.62 1.00
C ILE A 75 -6.52 1.44 1.89
N SER A 76 -7.81 1.18 1.96
CA SER A 76 -8.33 0.05 2.74
C SER A 76 -9.44 -0.65 1.97
N GLU A 77 -9.68 -1.90 2.33
CA GLU A 77 -10.96 -2.54 2.06
C GLU A 77 -12.07 -1.83 2.84
N TYR A 78 -13.29 -1.82 2.31
CA TYR A 78 -14.50 -1.47 3.04
C TYR A 78 -15.70 -2.26 2.52
N ASP A 79 -16.13 -3.24 3.30
CA ASP A 79 -17.54 -3.64 3.51
C ASP A 79 -17.75 -4.74 4.58
N GLY A 80 -16.73 -5.08 5.39
CA GLY A 80 -16.94 -5.67 6.72
C GLY A 80 -17.27 -7.16 6.77
N ASN A 81 -16.84 -7.96 5.77
CA ASN A 81 -17.07 -9.41 5.83
C ASN A 81 -15.87 -10.33 5.55
N ASN A 82 -14.69 -9.84 5.12
CA ASN A 82 -13.55 -10.73 4.79
C ASN A 82 -12.16 -10.08 4.97
N ASP A 83 -11.95 -9.27 6.01
CA ASP A 83 -10.66 -8.62 6.33
C ASP A 83 -9.55 -9.61 6.77
N ALA A 84 -9.72 -10.91 6.49
CA ALA A 84 -8.74 -11.90 6.87
C ALA A 84 -7.45 -11.70 6.03
N PRO A 85 -6.27 -11.67 6.66
CA PRO A 85 -5.02 -11.69 5.93
C PRO A 85 -4.98 -12.83 4.91
N LEU A 86 -4.42 -12.57 3.73
CA LEU A 86 -4.05 -13.65 2.82
C LEU A 86 -2.91 -14.50 3.41
N LEU A 87 -2.03 -13.89 4.19
CA LEU A 87 -0.90 -14.54 4.85
C LEU A 87 -1.09 -14.53 6.37
N LYS A 88 -1.24 -15.72 6.97
CA LYS A 88 -1.50 -15.86 8.41
C LYS A 88 -0.40 -15.29 9.31
N ASP A 89 0.81 -15.14 8.76
CA ASP A 89 2.02 -14.76 9.49
C ASP A 89 2.50 -13.33 9.21
N VAL A 90 1.60 -12.43 8.77
CA VAL A 90 1.92 -10.99 8.80
C VAL A 90 1.93 -10.54 10.26
N THR A 91 3.05 -10.80 10.93
CA THR A 91 3.31 -10.42 12.32
C THR A 91 4.26 -9.23 12.38
N VAL A 92 4.23 -8.57 13.52
CA VAL A 92 5.13 -7.49 13.92
C VAL A 92 6.60 -7.94 13.99
N ASN A 93 6.91 -9.24 13.86
CA ASN A 93 8.29 -9.73 13.95
C ASN A 93 9.09 -9.60 12.65
N ASP A 94 8.43 -9.26 11.53
CA ASP A 94 9.07 -8.96 10.24
C ASP A 94 9.31 -7.43 10.06
N ILE A 95 9.35 -6.66 11.15
CA ILE A 95 9.57 -5.22 11.11
C ILE A 95 10.92 -4.91 10.46
N VAL A 96 10.85 -4.19 9.35
CA VAL A 96 11.97 -3.40 8.86
C VAL A 96 11.54 -1.94 9.05
N GLU A 97 12.22 -1.26 9.97
CA GLU A 97 11.97 0.15 10.20
C GLU A 97 12.50 0.99 9.03
N HIS A 98 11.63 1.84 8.50
CA HIS A 98 12.00 2.81 7.48
C HIS A 98 11.71 4.22 7.98
N ASP A 99 12.58 5.18 7.66
CA ASP A 99 12.28 6.60 7.89
C ASP A 99 10.93 6.95 7.24
N ARG A 100 10.08 7.70 7.96
CA ARG A 100 8.81 8.22 7.42
C ARG A 100 9.05 9.31 6.38
N LYS A 101 9.38 8.88 5.16
CA LYS A 101 9.64 9.74 4.00
C LYS A 101 8.46 9.73 3.04
N VAL A 102 8.35 10.81 2.27
CA VAL A 102 7.38 10.94 1.20
C VAL A 102 7.50 9.77 0.21
N GLY A 103 6.34 9.20 -0.14
CA GLY A 103 6.23 8.04 -1.00
C GLY A 103 6.50 6.69 -0.32
N LEU A 104 6.89 6.66 0.96
CA LEU A 104 6.93 5.40 1.70
C LEU A 104 5.54 4.76 1.71
N VAL A 105 5.51 3.46 1.45
CA VAL A 105 4.31 2.61 1.49
C VAL A 105 4.41 1.73 2.72
N ALA A 106 3.42 1.82 3.61
CA ALA A 106 3.44 1.17 4.90
C ALA A 106 2.09 0.53 5.22
N GLY A 107 2.10 -0.55 6.01
CA GLY A 107 0.87 -1.14 6.54
C GLY A 107 0.13 -0.14 7.45
N VAL A 108 -1.18 -0.31 7.61
CA VAL A 108 -1.94 0.46 8.60
C VAL A 108 -2.42 -0.49 9.71
N ALA A 109 -1.88 -0.29 10.91
CA ALA A 109 -2.38 -0.92 12.13
C ALA A 109 -3.59 -0.13 12.66
N TYR A 110 -4.63 -0.82 13.12
CA TYR A 110 -5.64 -0.18 13.95
C TYR A 110 -5.16 -0.21 15.42
N HIS A 111 -5.27 0.93 16.12
CA HIS A 111 -4.77 1.07 17.49
C HIS A 111 -5.24 -0.08 18.40
N GLY A 112 -4.27 -0.78 18.99
CA GLY A 112 -4.52 -1.87 19.94
C GLY A 112 -4.59 -3.27 19.32
N ASP A 113 -4.57 -3.40 17.99
CA ASP A 113 -4.38 -4.69 17.34
C ASP A 113 -2.91 -4.87 16.97
N GLU A 114 -2.24 -5.81 17.64
CA GLU A 114 -0.89 -6.23 17.27
C GLU A 114 -0.86 -6.86 15.87
N LYS A 115 -2.03 -7.16 15.28
CA LYS A 115 -2.13 -7.72 13.93
C LYS A 115 -2.35 -6.62 12.90
N CYS A 116 -1.26 -6.22 12.25
CA CYS A 116 -1.29 -5.41 11.02
C CYS A 116 -1.59 -6.27 9.79
N ASN A 117 -2.55 -7.20 9.91
CA ASN A 117 -2.65 -8.32 8.99
C ASN A 117 -3.61 -8.04 7.81
N ASN A 118 -4.40 -6.98 7.85
CA ASN A 118 -5.34 -6.69 6.76
C ASN A 118 -4.64 -6.18 5.48
N GLY A 119 -5.38 -6.14 4.39
CA GLY A 119 -4.90 -5.66 3.08
C GLY A 119 -4.57 -4.17 3.02
N SER A 120 -4.89 -3.38 4.04
CA SER A 120 -4.80 -1.91 4.05
C SER A 120 -3.38 -1.38 4.21
N PHE A 121 -3.11 -0.27 3.52
CA PHE A 121 -1.82 0.40 3.57
C PHE A 121 -1.99 1.91 3.37
N GLY A 122 -1.00 2.66 3.83
CA GLY A 122 -0.87 4.09 3.66
C GLY A 122 0.28 4.42 2.71
N ILE A 123 0.15 5.54 2.00
CA ILE A 123 1.27 6.15 1.26
C ILE A 123 1.52 7.53 1.82
N PHE A 124 2.72 7.75 2.36
CA PHE A 124 3.12 9.03 2.94
C PHE A 124 3.21 10.12 1.85
N LEU A 125 2.58 11.25 2.10
CA LEU A 125 2.57 12.43 1.21
C LEU A 125 3.48 13.54 1.70
N ARG A 126 3.91 13.47 2.97
CA ARG A 126 4.81 14.41 3.63
C ARG A 126 5.80 13.65 4.49
N ASP A 127 7.02 14.18 4.57
CA ASP A 127 8.04 13.65 5.48
C ASP A 127 7.64 13.85 6.95
N GLU A 128 8.12 12.96 7.80
CA GLU A 128 8.10 13.09 9.25
C GLU A 128 9.51 12.81 9.82
N PRO A 129 10.40 13.81 9.79
CA PRO A 129 11.79 13.61 10.21
C PRO A 129 11.91 13.12 11.66
N GLY A 130 12.81 12.16 11.90
CA GLY A 130 13.06 11.61 13.23
C GLY A 130 12.02 10.57 13.68
N LYS A 131 11.13 10.14 12.78
CA LYS A 131 10.18 9.06 13.03
C LYS A 131 10.43 7.90 12.08
N ALA A 132 10.36 6.69 12.63
CA ALA A 132 10.43 5.44 11.89
C ALA A 132 9.03 4.84 11.73
N GLU A 133 8.84 4.12 10.64
CA GLU A 133 7.67 3.32 10.36
C GLU A 133 8.07 1.85 10.27
N ALA A 134 7.60 1.08 11.23
CA ALA A 134 7.95 -0.32 11.41
C ALA A 134 7.29 -1.24 10.37
N SER A 135 6.23 -0.76 9.71
CA SER A 135 5.48 -1.51 8.69
C SER A 135 5.77 -1.06 7.26
N GLY A 136 6.85 -0.31 7.03
CA GLY A 136 7.28 0.10 5.70
C GLY A 136 7.66 -1.12 4.85
N PHE A 137 7.13 -1.20 3.63
CA PHE A 137 7.40 -2.34 2.73
C PHE A 137 7.57 -1.94 1.26
N GLY A 138 7.37 -0.67 0.92
CA GLY A 138 7.50 -0.19 -0.44
C GLY A 138 7.80 1.30 -0.52
N GLN A 139 8.19 1.75 -1.71
CA GLN A 139 8.46 3.15 -2.01
C GLN A 139 7.86 3.49 -3.37
N VAL A 140 7.08 4.57 -3.43
CA VAL A 140 6.63 5.15 -4.70
C VAL A 140 7.84 5.72 -5.43
N ILE A 141 8.10 5.23 -6.63
CA ILE A 141 9.21 5.67 -7.50
C ILE A 141 8.74 6.58 -8.64
N SER A 142 7.44 6.58 -8.95
CA SER A 142 6.82 7.45 -9.96
C SER A 142 5.31 7.57 -9.73
N GLY A 143 4.72 8.70 -10.10
CA GLY A 143 3.27 8.93 -9.98
C GLY A 143 2.81 9.44 -8.60
N LEU A 144 3.74 9.90 -7.76
CA LEU A 144 3.39 10.46 -6.44
C LEU A 144 2.51 11.70 -6.53
N GLU A 145 2.67 12.50 -7.58
CA GLU A 145 1.86 13.70 -7.84
C GLU A 145 0.37 13.37 -8.03
N ILE A 146 0.05 12.18 -8.58
CA ILE A 146 -1.32 11.67 -8.65
C ILE A 146 -1.93 11.62 -7.26
N LEU A 147 -1.20 11.08 -6.28
CA LEU A 147 -1.68 10.95 -4.91
C LEU A 147 -1.84 12.31 -4.23
N LYS A 148 -0.96 13.27 -4.54
CA LYS A 148 -1.07 14.66 -4.05
C LYS A 148 -2.27 15.39 -4.65
N GLU A 149 -2.64 15.13 -5.89
CA GLU A 149 -3.86 15.67 -6.51
C GLU A 149 -5.12 15.03 -5.91
N VAL A 150 -5.11 13.70 -5.77
CA VAL A 150 -6.14 12.91 -5.09
C VAL A 150 -6.40 13.44 -3.67
N ALA A 151 -5.34 13.73 -2.91
CA ALA A 151 -5.43 14.31 -1.58
C ALA A 151 -6.14 15.67 -1.54
N LYS A 152 -6.00 16.49 -2.59
CA LYS A 152 -6.65 17.80 -2.72
C LYS A 152 -8.08 17.71 -3.22
N SER A 153 -8.48 16.59 -3.82
CA SER A 153 -9.82 16.40 -4.35
C SER A 153 -10.86 16.31 -3.23
N ASN A 154 -11.98 17.01 -3.40
CA ASN A 154 -13.15 16.89 -2.53
C ASN A 154 -13.96 15.59 -2.80
N ALA A 155 -13.68 14.89 -3.90
CA ALA A 155 -14.41 13.70 -4.33
C ALA A 155 -13.74 12.39 -3.88
N ARG A 156 -13.12 12.35 -2.69
CA ARG A 156 -12.27 11.24 -2.22
C ARG A 156 -12.97 9.88 -2.25
N ALA A 157 -14.25 9.84 -1.91
CA ALA A 157 -15.07 8.62 -1.94
C ALA A 157 -15.16 7.97 -3.34
N ASN A 158 -14.95 8.75 -4.41
CA ASN A 158 -15.04 8.28 -5.79
C ASN A 158 -13.67 7.96 -6.41
N ILE A 159 -12.60 8.01 -5.62
CA ILE A 159 -11.25 7.72 -6.06
C ILE A 159 -10.99 6.24 -5.81
N LYS A 160 -10.59 5.53 -6.87
CA LYS A 160 -10.42 4.08 -6.83
C LYS A 160 -9.25 3.59 -7.66
N ILE A 161 -8.78 2.40 -7.34
CA ILE A 161 -7.81 1.65 -8.13
C ILE A 161 -8.60 0.92 -9.23
N VAL A 162 -8.35 1.23 -10.50
CA VAL A 162 -9.04 0.60 -11.65
C VAL A 162 -8.22 -0.49 -12.34
N GLY A 163 -6.91 -0.52 -12.06
CA GLY A 163 -5.98 -1.53 -12.54
C GLY A 163 -4.78 -1.61 -11.60
N CYS A 164 -4.20 -2.80 -11.46
CA CYS A 164 -2.95 -2.98 -10.74
C CYS A 164 -2.26 -4.26 -11.20
N GLY A 165 -0.96 -4.38 -10.95
CA GLY A 165 -0.18 -5.55 -11.34
C GLY A 165 1.31 -5.40 -11.05
N ILE A 166 2.08 -6.42 -11.44
CA ILE A 166 3.54 -6.43 -11.33
C ILE A 166 4.15 -5.96 -12.66
N VAL A 167 5.24 -5.22 -12.58
CA VAL A 167 6.04 -4.80 -13.73
C VAL A 167 7.16 -5.82 -13.96
N LEU A 168 7.21 -6.38 -15.17
CA LEU A 168 8.30 -7.26 -15.58
C LEU A 168 9.37 -6.41 -16.29
N VAL A 169 10.50 -6.19 -15.62
CA VAL A 169 11.69 -5.63 -16.25
C VAL A 169 12.43 -6.74 -16.99
N ARG A 170 12.85 -6.46 -18.22
CA ARG A 170 13.66 -7.37 -19.05
C ARG A 170 15.10 -6.89 -19.09
#